data_AF-A0A944XSE7-F1
#
_entry.id   AF-A0A944XSE7-F1
#
_cell.length_a   1.000
_cell.length_b   1.000
_cell.length_c   1.000
_cell.angle_alpha   90.00
_cell.angle_beta   90.00
_cell.angle_gamma   90.00
#
_symmetry.space_group_name_H-M   'P 1'
#
loop_
_entity.id
_entity.type
_entity.pdbx_description
1 polymer ?
#
loop_
_entity_poly.entity_id
_entity_poly.type
_entity_poly.pdbx_seq_one_letter_code
_entity_poly.pdbx_strand_id
1 'polypeptide(L)'
;MVNSLKKSFLLFKFTGVMFFFLVSCSPDSEEMSSSFEVSVSVNGNGTVSSSQFNVESNTIISISAIPNEGYYFDRWDGLNEVIETETLNLKVTQPYFLTAIFLPIPILNESIEVYDPKKIDSLPVFMIVNGGKEAFLTDKTGKRIQSWNFDDNLGNELKLLDDGSLIGLFKPDNVSFPFLKGFGGILKKIDPSGTVVWEYEVNNEDYLSHHDFEILPNGNILLIIWEHFSESEAQALGYNSSGSIYLEKIIELNPELNSIVWEWRSVDHLIQDFNPSSPNFGQISSYPKKINLNYVTDEFGDLMHANGLYYDSVKDVIYLSVNFYSEVWVIPHSYSTAENSTELGDLIYRFGNPQAYDSAAERIFYNNHQPTLVEHDPLTSGRFLIFSNGYDDKQSNVYELRLPTIFNEDPSLWILPEITWTFTHPDLYFGVISGAYRLPNGNTLICEGDYGYWEVSRTGDVVWKFNGGGSYFWRGYVYP
;
A
#
# COMPACT_ATOMS: atom_id res chain seq x y z
N MET A 1 -10.73 -38.16 -78.43
CA MET A 1 -10.10 -37.35 -79.49
C MET A 1 -8.62 -37.24 -79.18
N VAL A 2 -7.78 -37.76 -80.11
CA VAL A 2 -6.36 -37.42 -80.37
C VAL A 2 -5.44 -37.37 -79.14
N ASN A 3 -4.59 -38.34 -78.78
CA ASN A 3 -3.71 -39.26 -79.50
C ASN A 3 -2.65 -38.59 -80.41
N SER A 4 -1.40 -38.49 -79.93
CA SER A 4 -0.18 -38.58 -80.76
C SER A 4 0.84 -39.47 -80.01
N LEU A 5 1.03 -40.75 -80.36
CA LEU A 5 1.88 -41.27 -81.45
C LEU A 5 3.29 -40.64 -81.48
N LYS A 6 4.42 -41.35 -81.59
CA LYS A 6 4.76 -42.78 -81.80
C LYS A 6 6.30 -42.92 -81.81
N LYS A 7 6.76 -44.19 -81.83
CA LYS A 7 8.07 -44.79 -82.22
C LYS A 7 8.97 -45.12 -81.01
N SER A 8 9.12 -46.37 -80.53
CA SER A 8 9.35 -47.71 -81.13
C SER A 8 10.66 -47.84 -81.90
N PHE A 9 11.57 -48.73 -81.44
CA PHE A 9 12.31 -49.81 -82.14
C PHE A 9 13.20 -50.52 -81.09
N LEU A 10 12.87 -51.76 -80.67
CA LEU A 10 13.36 -53.09 -81.12
C LEU A 10 14.71 -53.54 -80.49
N LEU A 11 14.68 -54.58 -79.64
CA LEU A 11 15.19 -55.97 -79.83
C LEU A 11 16.73 -56.09 -79.60
N PHE A 12 17.30 -56.95 -78.75
CA PHE A 12 17.15 -58.41 -78.65
C PHE A 12 17.72 -58.95 -77.31
N LYS A 13 17.28 -60.18 -76.97
CA LYS A 13 17.53 -61.05 -75.80
C LYS A 13 19.01 -61.24 -75.40
N PHE A 14 19.27 -61.53 -74.12
CA PHE A 14 19.90 -62.79 -73.69
C PHE A 14 19.73 -63.03 -72.18
N THR A 15 19.28 -64.24 -71.85
CA THR A 15 19.10 -64.76 -70.50
C THR A 15 20.45 -65.11 -69.89
N GLY A 16 20.73 -64.66 -68.67
CA GLY A 16 21.91 -65.06 -67.89
C GLY A 16 21.62 -64.95 -66.41
N VAL A 17 21.28 -66.08 -65.79
CA VAL A 17 21.17 -66.20 -64.32
C VAL A 17 22.59 -66.17 -63.75
N MET A 18 22.90 -65.13 -62.97
CA MET A 18 24.16 -65.04 -62.23
C MET A 18 23.83 -64.71 -60.77
N PHE A 19 24.12 -65.66 -59.88
CA PHE A 19 24.03 -65.52 -58.44
C PHE A 19 25.06 -64.47 -57.99
N PHE A 20 24.59 -63.30 -57.56
CA PHE A 20 25.44 -62.31 -56.89
C PHE A 20 25.21 -62.40 -55.38
N PHE A 21 26.27 -62.79 -54.66
CA PHE A 21 26.41 -62.49 -53.24
C PHE A 21 26.47 -60.97 -53.09
N LEU A 22 25.37 -60.35 -52.67
CA LEU A 22 25.37 -58.97 -52.22
C LEU A 22 25.81 -58.95 -50.76
N VAL A 23 27.07 -58.58 -50.55
CA VAL A 23 27.57 -58.09 -49.26
C VAL A 23 26.80 -56.81 -48.94
N SER A 24 25.92 -56.89 -47.95
CA SER A 24 25.25 -55.74 -47.35
C SER A 24 26.28 -54.93 -46.55
N CYS A 25 26.92 -53.95 -47.18
CA CYS A 25 27.53 -52.84 -46.45
C CYS A 25 26.41 -51.87 -46.04
N SER A 26 26.02 -51.92 -44.77
CA SER A 26 25.34 -50.82 -44.08
C SER A 26 26.26 -49.59 -44.15
N PRO A 27 25.82 -48.42 -44.64
CA PRO A 27 26.43 -47.20 -44.17
C PRO A 27 25.81 -46.95 -42.80
N ASP A 28 26.49 -47.41 -41.75
CA ASP A 28 26.26 -46.85 -40.43
C ASP A 28 26.57 -45.35 -40.57
N SER A 29 25.52 -44.55 -40.69
CA SER A 29 25.62 -43.13 -40.44
C SER A 29 25.96 -43.02 -38.96
N GLU A 30 27.25 -42.92 -38.65
CA GLU A 30 27.70 -42.38 -37.37
C GLU A 30 27.04 -41.01 -37.24
N GLU A 31 25.91 -40.94 -36.52
CA GLU A 31 25.47 -39.70 -35.91
C GLU A 31 26.63 -39.29 -35.01
N MET A 32 27.47 -38.38 -35.49
CA MET A 32 28.42 -37.68 -34.64
C MET A 32 27.59 -36.94 -33.58
N SER A 33 27.42 -37.56 -32.42
CA SER A 33 26.96 -36.90 -31.20
C SER A 33 27.92 -35.74 -30.96
N SER A 34 27.50 -34.53 -31.31
CA SER A 34 28.27 -33.35 -30.99
C SER A 34 28.08 -33.09 -29.50
N SER A 35 29.13 -33.24 -28.70
CA SER A 35 29.13 -32.79 -27.31
C SER A 35 29.63 -31.36 -27.23
N PHE A 36 29.00 -30.54 -26.40
CA PHE A 36 29.46 -29.19 -26.09
C PHE A 36 29.96 -29.12 -24.65
N GLU A 37 30.99 -28.29 -24.44
CA GLU A 37 31.53 -28.01 -23.13
C GLU A 37 30.63 -27.01 -22.39
N VAL A 38 30.31 -27.33 -21.14
CA VAL A 38 29.69 -26.40 -20.19
C VAL A 38 30.68 -26.18 -19.05
N SER A 39 31.12 -24.94 -18.91
CA SER A 39 31.99 -24.48 -17.83
C SER A 39 31.23 -23.51 -16.95
N VAL A 40 31.29 -23.73 -15.63
CA VAL A 40 30.63 -22.93 -14.61
C VAL A 40 31.66 -22.48 -13.59
N SER A 41 31.83 -21.17 -13.49
CA SER A 41 32.67 -20.54 -12.47
C SER A 41 31.84 -19.93 -11.35
N VAL A 42 32.48 -19.65 -10.23
CA VAL A 42 31.85 -19.01 -9.06
C VAL A 42 32.50 -17.65 -8.85
N ASN A 43 31.67 -16.62 -8.70
CA ASN A 43 32.07 -15.29 -8.24
C ASN A 43 31.39 -15.01 -6.90
N GLY A 44 32.16 -14.63 -5.88
CA GLY A 44 31.69 -14.52 -4.51
C GLY A 44 31.88 -15.82 -3.73
N ASN A 45 30.95 -16.13 -2.83
CA ASN A 45 31.09 -17.26 -1.91
C ASN A 45 29.85 -18.18 -1.95
N GLY A 46 30.04 -19.36 -2.55
CA GLY A 46 29.01 -20.37 -2.74
C GLY A 46 29.57 -21.57 -3.49
N THR A 47 28.69 -22.49 -3.86
CA THR A 47 29.04 -23.70 -4.62
C THR A 47 28.07 -23.91 -5.76
N VAL A 48 28.49 -24.67 -6.78
CA VAL A 48 27.62 -25.10 -7.88
C VAL A 48 27.63 -26.62 -7.98
N SER A 49 26.51 -27.21 -8.42
CA SER A 49 26.35 -28.67 -8.51
C SER A 49 27.31 -29.32 -9.53
N SER A 50 27.79 -28.57 -10.52
CA SER A 50 28.74 -29.04 -11.54
C SER A 50 29.52 -27.86 -12.12
N SER A 51 30.84 -28.00 -12.26
CA SER A 51 31.74 -26.90 -12.65
C SER A 51 32.32 -27.01 -14.07
N GLN A 52 32.61 -28.21 -14.56
CA GLN A 52 33.08 -28.39 -15.94
C GLN A 52 32.74 -29.80 -16.43
N PHE A 53 31.99 -29.90 -17.51
CA PHE A 53 31.54 -31.18 -18.07
C PHE A 53 31.15 -31.04 -19.55
N ASN A 54 31.15 -32.17 -20.27
CA ASN A 54 30.68 -32.23 -21.65
C ASN A 54 29.27 -32.79 -21.69
N VAL A 55 28.41 -32.18 -22.51
CA VAL A 55 27.00 -32.53 -22.63
C VAL A 55 26.68 -32.79 -24.09
N GLU A 56 25.95 -33.87 -24.39
CA GLU A 56 25.44 -34.12 -25.74
C GLU A 56 24.52 -32.98 -26.21
N SER A 57 24.70 -32.54 -27.45
CA SER A 57 23.91 -31.49 -28.06
C SER A 57 22.41 -31.78 -27.97
N ASN A 58 21.63 -30.72 -27.70
CA ASN A 58 20.18 -30.74 -27.46
C ASN A 58 19.72 -31.39 -26.14
N THR A 59 20.63 -31.76 -25.24
CA THR A 59 20.29 -32.22 -23.88
C THR A 59 19.90 -31.05 -22.98
N ILE A 60 18.93 -31.25 -22.10
CA ILE A 60 18.60 -30.30 -21.02
C ILE A 60 19.32 -30.74 -19.75
N ILE A 61 20.08 -29.82 -19.16
CA ILE A 61 20.79 -30.02 -17.90
C ILE A 61 20.20 -29.12 -16.82
N SER A 62 20.41 -29.50 -15.56
CA SER A 62 20.05 -28.69 -14.39
C SER A 62 21.31 -28.42 -13.57
N ILE A 63 21.65 -27.14 -13.41
CA ILE A 63 22.77 -26.69 -12.58
C ILE A 63 22.19 -25.91 -11.40
N SER A 64 22.61 -26.21 -10.19
CA SER A 64 22.14 -25.51 -8.99
C SER A 64 23.29 -24.77 -8.33
N ALA A 65 23.03 -23.53 -7.91
CA ALA A 65 23.91 -22.70 -7.11
C ALA A 65 23.44 -22.72 -5.65
N ILE A 66 24.37 -22.93 -4.72
CA ILE A 66 24.09 -22.99 -3.29
C ILE A 66 24.96 -21.93 -2.60
N PRO A 67 24.36 -20.87 -2.04
CA PRO A 67 25.13 -19.85 -1.31
C PRO A 67 25.73 -20.43 -0.03
N ASN A 68 26.94 -19.96 0.32
CA ASN A 68 27.51 -20.24 1.64
C ASN A 68 26.93 -19.26 2.68
N GLU A 69 27.11 -19.57 3.96
CA GLU A 69 26.63 -18.73 5.07
C GLU A 69 27.10 -17.27 4.92
N GLY A 70 26.17 -16.32 5.12
CA GLY A 70 26.42 -14.88 4.97
C GLY A 70 26.41 -14.38 3.52
N TYR A 71 26.05 -15.21 2.54
CA TYR A 71 25.88 -14.84 1.13
C TYR A 71 24.51 -15.28 0.61
N TYR A 72 24.07 -14.68 -0.49
CA TYR A 72 22.92 -15.13 -1.26
C TYR A 72 23.30 -15.30 -2.73
N PHE A 73 22.59 -16.19 -3.42
CA PHE A 73 22.72 -16.33 -4.87
C PHE A 73 22.01 -15.16 -5.57
N ASP A 74 22.76 -14.35 -6.29
CA ASP A 74 22.24 -13.20 -7.02
C ASP A 74 21.69 -13.64 -8.37
N ARG A 75 22.58 -14.06 -9.28
CA ARG A 75 22.24 -14.44 -10.65
C ARG A 75 23.25 -15.36 -11.32
N TRP A 76 22.82 -15.97 -12.41
CA TRP A 76 23.67 -16.57 -13.43
C TRP A 76 24.07 -15.50 -14.44
N ASP A 77 25.36 -15.46 -14.77
CA ASP A 77 25.93 -14.66 -15.87
C ASP A 77 26.49 -15.60 -16.96
N GLY A 78 26.64 -15.10 -18.18
CA GLY A 78 27.06 -15.88 -19.36
C GLY A 78 25.91 -16.38 -20.24
N LEU A 79 24.70 -15.86 -20.04
CA LEU A 79 23.53 -16.09 -20.89
C LEU A 79 23.03 -14.75 -21.47
N ASN A 80 22.18 -14.82 -22.50
CA ASN A 80 21.59 -13.62 -23.10
C ASN A 80 20.50 -12.98 -22.23
N GLU A 81 20.12 -13.64 -21.14
CA GLU A 81 19.11 -13.22 -20.18
C GLU A 81 19.65 -13.38 -18.76
N VAL A 82 19.17 -12.54 -17.84
CA VAL A 82 19.51 -12.62 -16.42
C VAL A 82 18.63 -13.68 -15.79
N ILE A 83 19.24 -14.69 -15.18
CA ILE A 83 18.52 -15.77 -14.48
C ILE A 83 18.87 -15.71 -13.00
N GLU A 84 17.87 -15.40 -12.18
CA GLU A 84 18.03 -15.20 -10.73
C GLU A 84 17.59 -16.42 -9.92
N THR A 85 17.11 -17.49 -10.57
CA THR A 85 16.78 -18.74 -9.88
C THR A 85 18.06 -19.53 -9.58
N GLU A 86 18.18 -20.02 -8.34
CA GLU A 86 19.32 -20.83 -7.91
C GLU A 86 19.51 -22.08 -8.78
N THR A 87 18.43 -22.61 -9.35
CA THR A 87 18.48 -23.69 -10.32
C THR A 87 18.31 -23.15 -11.74
N LEU A 88 19.27 -23.46 -12.59
CA LEU A 88 19.30 -23.17 -14.02
C LEU A 88 19.02 -24.45 -14.81
N ASN A 89 17.90 -24.46 -15.53
CA ASN A 89 17.60 -25.48 -16.53
C ASN A 89 18.07 -24.97 -17.90
N LEU A 90 19.10 -25.59 -18.48
CA LEU A 90 19.74 -25.13 -19.71
C LEU A 90 19.67 -26.22 -20.80
N LYS A 91 19.13 -25.87 -21.97
CA LYS A 91 19.26 -26.71 -23.17
C LYS A 91 20.60 -26.43 -23.84
N VAL A 92 21.48 -27.42 -23.89
CA VAL A 92 22.84 -27.26 -24.42
C VAL A 92 22.83 -27.37 -25.94
N THR A 93 22.93 -26.26 -26.65
CA THR A 93 23.00 -26.21 -28.12
C THR A 93 24.33 -25.69 -28.65
N GLN A 94 25.21 -25.24 -27.77
CA GLN A 94 26.54 -24.69 -28.04
C GLN A 94 27.38 -24.76 -26.75
N PRO A 95 28.68 -24.41 -26.78
CA PRO A 95 29.45 -24.24 -25.56
C PRO A 95 28.92 -23.11 -24.68
N TYR A 96 28.93 -23.29 -23.36
CA TYR A 96 28.51 -22.28 -22.38
C TYR A 96 29.59 -22.03 -21.35
N PHE A 97 29.82 -20.74 -21.05
CA PHE A 97 30.71 -20.27 -19.99
C PHE A 97 29.88 -19.44 -19.02
N LEU A 98 29.46 -20.09 -17.94
CA LEU A 98 28.53 -19.53 -16.96
C LEU A 98 29.29 -19.08 -15.72
N THR A 99 28.75 -18.08 -15.04
CA THR A 99 29.23 -17.67 -13.72
C THR A 99 28.05 -17.60 -12.76
N ALA A 100 28.11 -18.36 -11.66
CA ALA A 100 27.21 -18.18 -10.53
C ALA A 100 27.73 -17.01 -9.68
N ILE A 101 26.93 -15.94 -9.56
CA ILE A 101 27.28 -14.75 -8.78
C ILE A 101 26.61 -14.85 -7.41
N PHE A 102 27.42 -14.75 -6.36
CA PHE A 102 26.98 -14.69 -4.97
C PHE A 102 27.41 -13.37 -4.34
N LEU A 103 26.47 -12.69 -3.69
CA LEU A 103 26.72 -11.41 -3.01
C LEU A 103 26.61 -11.58 -1.49
N PRO A 104 27.41 -10.86 -0.70
CA PRO A 104 27.34 -10.93 0.75
C PRO A 104 26.02 -10.33 1.25
N ILE A 105 25.44 -10.93 2.28
CA ILE A 105 24.37 -10.33 3.06
C ILE A 105 25.00 -9.20 3.90
N PRO A 106 24.44 -7.98 3.88
CA PRO A 106 24.98 -6.88 4.67
C PRO A 106 24.89 -7.18 6.17
N ILE A 107 25.71 -6.49 6.96
CA ILE A 107 25.59 -6.55 8.42
C ILE A 107 24.28 -5.88 8.82
N LEU A 108 23.38 -6.65 9.44
CA LEU A 108 22.07 -6.18 9.87
C LEU A 108 22.13 -5.68 11.31
N ASN A 109 21.35 -4.64 11.60
CA ASN A 109 21.04 -4.28 12.98
C ASN A 109 20.17 -5.36 13.64
N GLU A 110 20.27 -5.51 14.96
CA GLU A 110 19.47 -6.47 15.74
C GLU A 110 17.95 -6.26 15.62
N SER A 111 17.51 -5.06 15.23
CA SER A 111 16.11 -4.75 14.92
C SER A 111 15.59 -5.43 13.66
N ILE A 112 16.43 -5.96 12.78
CA ILE A 112 16.00 -6.64 11.55
C ILE A 112 15.81 -8.12 11.82
N GLU A 113 14.55 -8.57 11.80
CA GLU A 113 14.17 -9.96 12.03
C GLU A 113 14.06 -10.77 10.73
N VAL A 114 13.69 -10.11 9.63
CA VAL A 114 13.58 -10.72 8.29
C VAL A 114 14.24 -9.80 7.27
N TYR A 115 15.02 -10.38 6.35
CA TYR A 115 15.72 -9.66 5.29
C TYR A 115 15.95 -10.56 4.07
N ASP A 116 15.18 -10.36 3.01
CA ASP A 116 15.37 -11.01 1.71
C ASP A 116 15.92 -9.99 0.69
N PRO A 117 17.25 -9.95 0.44
CA PRO A 117 17.88 -8.95 -0.42
C PRO A 117 17.39 -8.96 -1.87
N LYS A 118 16.74 -10.04 -2.32
CA LYS A 118 16.26 -10.17 -3.71
C LYS A 118 14.85 -9.66 -3.91
N LYS A 119 14.05 -9.64 -2.83
CA LYS A 119 12.63 -9.30 -2.92
C LYS A 119 12.30 -7.96 -2.26
N ILE A 120 13.11 -7.49 -1.33
CA ILE A 120 12.86 -6.21 -0.65
C ILE A 120 13.04 -5.02 -1.58
N ASP A 121 12.29 -3.96 -1.33
CA ASP A 121 12.50 -2.65 -1.91
C ASP A 121 13.73 -1.99 -1.28
N SER A 122 14.53 -1.29 -2.08
CA SER A 122 15.77 -0.68 -1.60
C SER A 122 15.58 0.65 -0.87
N LEU A 123 14.39 1.27 -0.95
CA LEU A 123 14.17 2.60 -0.41
C LEU A 123 14.19 2.59 1.12
N PRO A 124 14.77 3.63 1.75
CA PRO A 124 14.68 3.78 3.18
C PRO A 124 13.26 4.10 3.62
N VAL A 125 12.94 3.70 4.85
CA VAL A 125 11.62 3.93 5.45
C VAL A 125 11.72 5.13 6.39
N PHE A 126 10.85 6.12 6.18
CA PHE A 126 10.62 7.22 7.09
C PHE A 126 9.61 6.79 8.15
N MET A 127 10.04 6.80 9.41
CA MET A 127 9.31 6.23 10.54
C MET A 127 9.00 7.32 11.55
N ILE A 128 7.74 7.40 11.97
CA ILE A 128 7.23 8.47 12.85
C ILE A 128 6.91 7.85 14.22
N VAL A 129 7.58 8.31 15.29
CA VAL A 129 7.31 7.82 16.65
C VAL A 129 6.02 8.47 17.16
N ASN A 130 5.02 7.65 17.45
CA ASN A 130 3.69 8.12 17.85
C ASN A 130 3.74 8.90 19.17
N GLY A 131 3.31 10.16 19.15
CA GLY A 131 3.28 11.03 20.33
C GLY A 131 4.66 11.34 20.92
N GLY A 132 5.74 10.90 20.28
CA GLY A 132 7.12 11.09 20.71
C GLY A 132 7.69 12.44 20.27
N LYS A 133 9.01 12.56 20.28
CA LYS A 133 9.73 13.76 19.81
C LYS A 133 10.70 13.43 18.67
N GLU A 134 10.53 12.27 18.05
CA GLU A 134 11.50 11.73 17.12
C GLU A 134 10.83 11.20 15.86
N ALA A 135 11.50 11.40 14.73
CA ALA A 135 11.25 10.69 13.49
C ALA A 135 12.61 10.28 12.89
N PHE A 136 12.63 9.22 12.07
CA PHE A 136 13.87 8.72 11.52
C PHE A 136 13.71 8.13 10.12
N LEU A 137 14.75 8.29 9.32
CA LEU A 137 14.89 7.66 8.01
C LEU A 137 15.86 6.50 8.15
N THR A 138 15.38 5.27 7.95
CA THR A 138 16.16 4.06 8.21
C THR A 138 16.25 3.20 6.96
N ASP A 139 17.47 2.77 6.62
CA ASP A 139 17.64 1.82 5.52
C ASP A 139 17.16 0.41 5.91
N LYS A 140 17.09 -0.49 4.92
CA LYS A 140 16.62 -1.87 5.15
C LYS A 140 17.58 -2.73 5.98
N THR A 141 18.80 -2.26 6.27
CA THR A 141 19.72 -2.92 7.22
C THR A 141 19.44 -2.53 8.67
N GLY A 142 18.51 -1.59 8.91
CA GLY A 142 18.18 -1.06 10.23
C GLY A 142 19.11 0.08 10.66
N LYS A 143 19.96 0.57 9.77
CA LYS A 143 20.81 1.73 10.04
C LYS A 143 20.00 3.00 9.83
N ARG A 144 19.94 3.83 10.87
CA ARG A 144 19.40 5.19 10.77
C ARG A 144 20.31 6.04 9.88
N ILE A 145 19.76 6.50 8.76
CA ILE A 145 20.41 7.44 7.84
C ILE A 145 20.31 8.85 8.42
N GLN A 146 19.12 9.21 8.91
CA GLN A 146 18.81 10.53 9.46
C GLN A 146 17.86 10.39 10.65
N SER A 147 17.99 11.31 11.61
CA SER A 147 17.07 11.43 12.74
C SER A 147 16.69 12.89 12.94
N TRP A 148 15.41 13.14 13.17
CA TRP A 148 14.88 14.44 13.54
C TRP A 148 14.41 14.38 14.98
N ASN A 149 14.84 15.36 15.79
CA ASN A 149 14.43 15.52 17.17
C ASN A 149 13.71 16.85 17.28
N PHE A 150 12.54 16.84 17.89
CA PHE A 150 11.68 18.01 18.01
C PHE A 150 11.61 18.49 19.46
N ASP A 151 11.44 19.79 19.65
CA ASP A 151 11.23 20.36 20.98
C ASP A 151 9.84 19.98 21.52
N ASP A 152 8.84 19.89 20.64
CA ASP A 152 7.46 19.55 20.97
C ASP A 152 7.14 18.08 20.66
N ASN A 153 6.14 17.54 21.34
CA ASN A 153 5.64 16.21 21.03
C ASN A 153 4.89 16.21 19.69
N LEU A 154 5.16 15.18 18.88
CA LEU A 154 4.45 14.94 17.63
C LEU A 154 2.96 14.72 17.90
N GLY A 155 2.17 15.36 17.06
CA GLY A 155 0.72 15.35 17.01
C GLY A 155 0.16 14.40 15.97
N ASN A 156 0.83 13.26 15.77
CA ASN A 156 0.53 12.19 14.81
C ASN A 156 1.23 12.32 13.44
N GLU A 157 0.65 13.02 12.47
CA GLU A 157 1.17 13.02 11.08
C GLU A 157 2.40 13.91 10.86
N LEU A 158 3.32 13.45 9.99
CA LEU A 158 4.55 14.16 9.62
C LEU A 158 4.95 13.77 8.18
N LYS A 159 5.13 14.75 7.30
CA LYS A 159 5.55 14.55 5.91
C LYS A 159 6.93 15.16 5.65
N LEU A 160 7.79 14.39 4.99
CA LEU A 160 9.09 14.84 4.47
C LEU A 160 8.90 15.29 3.02
N LEU A 161 9.38 16.50 2.71
CA LEU A 161 9.27 17.11 1.39
C LEU A 161 10.57 16.94 0.59
N ASP A 162 10.48 17.09 -0.75
CA ASP A 162 11.60 16.92 -1.68
C ASP A 162 12.78 17.87 -1.41
N ASP A 163 12.52 19.05 -0.84
CA ASP A 163 13.54 20.02 -0.46
C ASP A 163 14.21 19.69 0.90
N GLY A 164 13.81 18.58 1.53
CA GLY A 164 14.26 18.11 2.83
C GLY A 164 13.57 18.78 4.03
N SER A 165 12.64 19.70 3.79
CA SER A 165 11.82 20.29 4.85
C SER A 165 10.75 19.31 5.33
N LEU A 166 10.23 19.56 6.52
CA LEU A 166 9.15 18.79 7.14
C LEU A 166 7.91 19.67 7.28
N ILE A 167 6.74 19.07 7.11
CA ILE A 167 5.48 19.61 7.62
C ILE A 167 4.89 18.56 8.55
N GLY A 168 4.45 18.95 9.75
CA GLY A 168 3.91 18.01 10.72
C GLY A 168 2.98 18.65 11.73
N LEU A 169 2.18 17.80 12.38
CA LEU A 169 1.35 18.16 13.51
C LEU A 169 2.14 18.00 14.82
N PHE A 170 1.94 18.93 15.75
CA PHE A 170 2.62 19.01 17.04
C PHE A 170 1.64 19.40 18.13
N LYS A 171 1.81 18.82 19.32
CA LYS A 171 0.92 19.03 20.46
C LYS A 171 1.12 20.41 21.10
N PRO A 172 0.05 21.18 21.33
CA PRO A 172 0.11 22.36 22.18
C PRO A 172 0.30 21.96 23.65
N ASP A 173 0.79 22.90 24.45
CA ASP A 173 0.99 22.71 25.89
C ASP A 173 -0.33 22.50 26.65
N ASN A 174 -1.42 23.10 26.17
CA ASN A 174 -2.75 23.04 26.79
C ASN A 174 -3.83 22.89 25.72
N VAL A 175 -4.84 22.07 26.02
CA VAL A 175 -6.04 21.88 25.21
C VAL A 175 -7.29 22.01 26.08
N SER A 176 -8.36 22.60 25.55
CA SER A 176 -9.65 22.72 26.23
C SER A 176 -10.53 21.47 26.09
N PHE A 177 -10.16 20.57 25.17
CA PHE A 177 -10.91 19.36 24.86
C PHE A 177 -10.65 18.26 25.91
N PRO A 178 -11.62 17.36 26.14
CA PRO A 178 -11.42 16.17 26.95
C PRO A 178 -10.45 15.21 26.27
N PHE A 179 -10.16 14.07 26.91
CA PHE A 179 -9.17 13.12 26.41
C PHE A 179 -9.69 12.28 25.23
N LEU A 180 -9.85 12.91 24.06
CA LEU A 180 -10.32 12.29 22.81
C LEU A 180 -9.25 11.45 22.09
N LYS A 181 -7.99 11.46 22.59
CA LYS A 181 -6.80 10.73 22.08
C LYS A 181 -6.41 11.06 20.64
N GLY A 182 -5.13 11.39 20.39
CA GLY A 182 -4.60 11.57 19.02
C GLY A 182 -4.75 12.98 18.43
N PHE A 183 -4.49 14.03 19.22
CA PHE A 183 -4.53 15.41 18.72
C PHE A 183 -3.15 15.94 18.31
N GLY A 184 -3.19 16.85 17.33
CA GLY A 184 -2.09 17.71 16.92
C GLY A 184 -2.28 19.09 17.50
N GLY A 185 -3.16 19.90 16.94
CA GLY A 185 -3.43 21.26 17.40
C GLY A 185 -2.54 22.31 16.74
N ILE A 186 -1.25 22.02 16.48
CA ILE A 186 -0.33 22.95 15.82
C ILE A 186 0.28 22.32 14.57
N LEU A 187 0.04 22.89 13.41
CA LEU A 187 0.71 22.53 12.16
C LEU A 187 1.98 23.37 12.01
N LYS A 188 3.14 22.75 11.79
CA LYS A 188 4.42 23.45 11.61
C LYS A 188 5.10 23.07 10.31
N LYS A 189 5.73 24.04 9.64
CA LYS A 189 6.76 23.79 8.62
C LYS A 189 8.14 24.02 9.21
N ILE A 190 9.02 23.05 9.05
CA ILE A 190 10.39 23.05 9.59
C ILE A 190 11.37 22.87 8.43
N ASP A 191 12.35 23.74 8.31
CA ASP A 191 13.37 23.64 7.25
C ASP A 191 14.39 22.51 7.53
N PRO A 192 15.25 22.15 6.56
CA PRO A 192 16.25 21.09 6.76
C PRO A 192 17.27 21.38 7.87
N SER A 193 17.39 22.63 8.35
CA SER A 193 18.27 23.00 9.47
C SER A 193 17.61 22.76 10.84
N GLY A 194 16.31 22.45 10.87
CA GLY A 194 15.51 22.30 12.08
C GLY A 194 14.84 23.59 12.54
N THR A 195 14.86 24.66 11.73
CA THR A 195 14.23 25.94 12.08
C THR A 195 12.76 25.94 11.67
N VAL A 196 11.86 26.34 12.58
CA VAL A 196 10.44 26.54 12.25
C VAL A 196 10.31 27.75 11.30
N VAL A 197 9.78 27.50 10.11
CA VAL A 197 9.55 28.51 9.07
C VAL A 197 8.24 29.25 9.33
N TRP A 198 7.18 28.50 9.63
CA TRP A 198 5.87 29.02 10.01
C TRP A 198 5.11 27.96 10.82
N GLU A 199 4.08 28.41 11.54
CA GLU A 199 3.14 27.55 12.26
C GLU A 199 1.71 28.08 12.12
N TYR A 200 0.75 27.16 12.23
CA TYR A 200 -0.68 27.45 12.24
C TYR A 200 -1.35 26.65 13.35
N GLU A 201 -2.01 27.34 14.28
CA GLU A 201 -2.65 26.70 15.43
C GLU A 201 -4.17 26.61 15.24
N VAL A 202 -4.70 25.40 15.41
CA VAL A 202 -6.11 25.07 15.53
C VAL A 202 -6.32 24.39 16.87
N ASN A 203 -6.41 25.22 17.90
CA ASN A 203 -6.58 24.80 19.29
C ASN A 203 -7.29 25.93 20.06
N ASN A 204 -8.61 25.78 20.24
CA ASN A 204 -9.42 26.67 21.07
C ASN A 204 -10.57 25.89 21.72
N GLU A 205 -11.55 26.58 22.30
CA GLU A 205 -12.68 25.93 22.99
C GLU A 205 -13.62 25.17 22.02
N ASP A 206 -13.70 25.62 20.76
CA ASP A 206 -14.63 25.10 19.77
C ASP A 206 -13.95 24.13 18.78
N TYR A 207 -12.64 24.26 18.56
CA TYR A 207 -11.91 23.54 17.52
C TYR A 207 -10.56 23.00 17.97
N LEU A 208 -10.25 21.76 17.58
CA LEU A 208 -8.93 21.14 17.78
C LEU A 208 -8.54 20.28 16.57
N SER A 209 -7.40 20.55 15.92
CA SER A 209 -6.90 19.67 14.85
C SER A 209 -6.33 18.35 15.39
N HIS A 210 -6.56 17.26 14.68
CA HIS A 210 -6.19 15.92 15.15
C HIS A 210 -5.79 14.98 14.01
N HIS A 211 -5.01 13.95 14.38
CA HIS A 211 -4.60 12.80 13.58
C HIS A 211 -3.83 13.09 12.27
N ASP A 212 -4.41 13.79 11.30
CA ASP A 212 -3.94 13.80 9.91
C ASP A 212 -4.05 15.16 9.20
N PHE A 213 -3.24 15.32 8.16
CA PHE A 213 -3.31 16.43 7.21
C PHE A 213 -2.84 15.97 5.82
N GLU A 214 -3.34 16.63 4.77
CA GLU A 214 -2.95 16.33 3.39
C GLU A 214 -2.48 17.59 2.67
N ILE A 215 -1.39 17.51 1.90
CA ILE A 215 -0.86 18.65 1.14
C ILE A 215 -1.42 18.54 -0.28
N LEU A 216 -2.19 19.53 -0.71
CA LEU A 216 -2.78 19.53 -2.03
C LEU A 216 -1.75 19.95 -3.10
N PRO A 217 -1.95 19.60 -4.39
CA PRO A 217 -1.07 20.01 -5.48
C PRO A 217 -0.87 21.52 -5.65
N ASN A 218 -1.80 22.34 -5.13
CA ASN A 218 -1.71 23.80 -5.14
C ASN A 218 -0.89 24.38 -3.96
N GLY A 219 -0.41 23.53 -3.05
CA GLY A 219 0.34 23.93 -1.85
C GLY A 219 -0.52 24.28 -0.63
N ASN A 220 -1.85 24.28 -0.76
CA ASN A 220 -2.75 24.36 0.38
C ASN A 220 -2.72 23.04 1.17
N ILE A 221 -3.29 23.06 2.38
CA ILE A 221 -3.24 21.94 3.31
C ILE A 221 -4.64 21.64 3.84
N LEU A 222 -5.11 20.41 3.65
CA LEU A 222 -6.32 19.92 4.33
C LEU A 222 -5.97 19.48 5.76
N LEU A 223 -6.82 19.85 6.72
CA LEU A 223 -6.69 19.46 8.13
C LEU A 223 -7.99 18.83 8.63
N ILE A 224 -7.88 17.73 9.38
CA ILE A 224 -9.00 17.19 10.15
C ILE A 224 -9.09 17.92 11.51
N ILE A 225 -10.31 18.29 11.90
CA ILE A 225 -10.63 19.08 13.08
C ILE A 225 -11.83 18.48 13.79
N TRP A 226 -11.75 18.38 15.11
CA TRP A 226 -12.93 18.21 15.95
C TRP A 226 -13.60 19.55 16.17
N GLU A 227 -14.89 19.62 15.88
CA GLU A 227 -15.77 20.73 16.21
C GLU A 227 -16.62 20.36 17.43
N HIS A 228 -16.55 21.18 18.48
CA HIS A 228 -17.27 20.97 19.74
C HIS A 228 -18.73 21.42 19.63
N PHE A 229 -19.63 20.58 20.16
CA PHE A 229 -21.02 20.93 20.40
C PHE A 229 -21.36 20.64 21.86
N SER A 230 -21.93 21.64 22.54
CA SER A 230 -22.45 21.47 23.90
C SER A 230 -23.56 20.42 23.95
N GLU A 231 -23.86 19.88 25.13
CA GLU A 231 -24.96 18.93 25.32
C GLU A 231 -26.30 19.47 24.78
N SER A 232 -26.60 20.77 24.99
CA SER A 232 -27.83 21.38 24.47
C SER A 232 -27.87 21.45 22.95
N GLU A 233 -26.73 21.70 22.30
CA GLU A 233 -26.61 21.72 20.85
C GLU A 233 -26.72 20.31 20.28
N ALA A 234 -26.03 19.34 20.89
CA ALA A 234 -26.13 17.92 20.55
C ALA A 234 -27.57 17.41 20.61
N GLN A 235 -28.29 17.73 21.69
CA GLN A 235 -29.71 17.37 21.85
C GLN A 235 -30.60 18.04 20.80
N ALA A 236 -30.32 19.29 20.42
CA ALA A 236 -31.05 19.98 19.35
C ALA A 236 -30.83 19.30 17.97
N LEU A 237 -29.63 18.74 17.73
CA LEU A 237 -29.29 17.92 16.57
C LEU A 237 -29.91 16.50 16.62
N GLY A 238 -30.59 16.14 17.71
CA GLY A 238 -31.24 14.83 17.87
C GLY A 238 -30.29 13.74 18.38
N TYR A 239 -29.20 14.10 19.05
CA TYR A 239 -28.33 13.15 19.75
C TYR A 239 -29.11 12.43 20.87
N ASN A 240 -29.03 11.10 20.89
CA ASN A 240 -29.77 10.24 21.81
C ASN A 240 -28.92 9.81 23.02
N SER A 241 -28.19 10.76 23.61
CA SER A 241 -27.46 10.56 24.85
C SER A 241 -27.22 11.90 25.55
N SER A 242 -26.42 11.90 26.62
CA SER A 242 -26.01 13.09 27.37
C SER A 242 -24.57 13.48 27.06
N GLY A 243 -24.19 14.70 27.45
CA GLY A 243 -22.83 15.22 27.28
C GLY A 243 -22.61 15.95 25.96
N SER A 244 -21.47 16.66 25.91
CA SER A 244 -20.97 17.27 24.70
C SER A 244 -20.57 16.22 23.67
N ILE A 245 -20.60 16.59 22.39
CA ILE A 245 -20.11 15.75 21.30
C ILE A 245 -19.08 16.51 20.47
N TYR A 246 -18.25 15.75 19.77
CA TYR A 246 -17.18 16.24 18.91
C TYR A 246 -17.37 15.62 17.53
N LEU A 247 -17.65 16.48 16.55
CA LEU A 247 -17.93 16.06 15.18
C LEU A 247 -16.81 16.49 14.24
N GLU A 248 -16.72 15.84 13.08
CA GLU A 248 -15.63 16.07 12.13
C GLU A 248 -15.87 17.32 11.30
N LYS A 249 -14.81 18.11 11.17
CA LYS A 249 -14.68 19.26 10.26
C LYS A 249 -13.39 19.11 9.47
N ILE A 250 -13.45 19.48 8.19
CA ILE A 250 -12.27 19.56 7.32
C ILE A 250 -12.13 21.02 6.88
N ILE A 251 -10.91 21.55 6.95
CA ILE A 251 -10.57 22.86 6.39
C ILE A 251 -9.48 22.73 5.34
N GLU A 252 -9.48 23.61 4.35
CA GLU A 252 -8.33 23.85 3.47
C GLU A 252 -7.67 25.16 3.90
N LEU A 253 -6.45 25.04 4.43
CA LEU A 253 -5.59 26.16 4.80
C LEU A 253 -4.72 26.57 3.61
N ASN A 254 -4.72 27.86 3.27
CA ASN A 254 -3.66 28.45 2.47
C ASN A 254 -2.55 28.95 3.40
N PRO A 255 -1.36 28.32 3.42
CA PRO A 255 -0.29 28.68 4.35
C PRO A 255 0.39 30.01 3.99
N GLU A 256 0.33 30.46 2.73
CA GLU A 256 0.92 31.75 2.32
C GLU A 256 0.09 32.94 2.80
N LEU A 257 -1.24 32.80 2.73
CA LEU A 257 -2.21 33.80 3.16
C LEU A 257 -2.56 33.70 4.65
N ASN A 258 -2.17 32.59 5.30
CA ASN A 258 -2.53 32.25 6.66
C ASN A 258 -4.07 32.28 6.88
N SER A 259 -4.81 31.71 5.95
CA SER A 259 -6.28 31.79 5.91
C SER A 259 -6.92 30.49 5.44
N ILE A 260 -8.09 30.17 6.02
CA ILE A 260 -8.95 29.09 5.55
C ILE A 260 -9.64 29.53 4.26
N VAL A 261 -9.55 28.73 3.20
CA VAL A 261 -10.12 29.02 1.87
C VAL A 261 -11.28 28.11 1.50
N TRP A 262 -11.45 26.99 2.22
CA TRP A 262 -12.52 26.03 2.02
C TRP A 262 -12.81 25.28 3.33
N GLU A 263 -14.05 24.83 3.52
CA GLU A 263 -14.43 23.96 4.63
C GLU A 263 -15.58 23.01 4.28
N TRP A 264 -15.63 21.90 5.00
CA TRP A 264 -16.74 20.95 5.04
C TRP A 264 -16.96 20.52 6.49
N ARG A 265 -18.22 20.38 6.91
CA ARG A 265 -18.59 20.09 8.29
C ARG A 265 -19.60 18.96 8.35
N SER A 266 -19.28 17.89 9.06
CA SER A 266 -20.15 16.72 9.16
C SER A 266 -21.53 17.02 9.78
N VAL A 267 -21.63 18.07 10.62
CA VAL A 267 -22.90 18.50 11.23
C VAL A 267 -23.96 18.90 10.19
N ASP A 268 -23.55 19.42 9.02
CA ASP A 268 -24.45 19.83 7.95
C ASP A 268 -25.03 18.62 7.17
N HIS A 269 -24.48 17.43 7.41
CA HIS A 269 -24.79 16.18 6.68
C HIS A 269 -25.37 15.08 7.58
N LEU A 270 -25.85 15.42 8.77
CA LEU A 270 -26.39 14.45 9.73
C LEU A 270 -27.80 13.95 9.36
N ILE A 271 -28.12 12.75 9.81
CA ILE A 271 -29.45 12.15 9.87
C ILE A 271 -29.61 11.42 11.22
N GLN A 272 -30.82 11.38 11.76
CA GLN A 272 -31.16 10.57 12.93
C GLN A 272 -32.65 10.21 12.96
N ASP A 273 -33.03 9.12 13.63
CA ASP A 273 -34.40 8.60 13.69
C ASP A 273 -34.98 8.56 15.12
N PHE A 274 -34.37 9.29 16.05
CA PHE A 274 -34.74 9.35 17.46
C PHE A 274 -35.69 10.51 17.79
N ASN A 275 -35.32 11.75 17.45
CA ASN A 275 -36.08 12.95 17.78
C ASN A 275 -36.83 13.50 16.54
N PRO A 276 -38.15 13.30 16.43
CA PRO A 276 -38.94 13.77 15.29
C PRO A 276 -39.09 15.29 15.19
N SER A 277 -38.66 16.04 16.21
CA SER A 277 -38.74 17.51 16.20
C SER A 277 -37.45 18.17 15.68
N SER A 278 -36.36 17.43 15.55
CA SER A 278 -35.08 17.93 15.03
C SER A 278 -35.09 18.01 13.49
N PRO A 279 -34.38 18.98 12.88
CA PRO A 279 -34.44 19.23 11.43
C PRO A 279 -33.88 18.10 10.56
N ASN A 280 -33.01 17.27 11.14
CA ASN A 280 -32.37 16.12 10.52
C ASN A 280 -33.06 14.78 10.85
N PHE A 281 -34.36 14.80 11.18
CA PHE A 281 -35.11 13.57 11.43
C PHE A 281 -35.45 12.83 10.14
N GLY A 282 -35.16 11.53 10.08
CA GLY A 282 -35.61 10.66 9.00
C GLY A 282 -35.10 9.23 9.15
N GLN A 283 -35.65 8.33 8.33
CA GLN A 283 -35.23 6.93 8.33
C GLN A 283 -33.82 6.80 7.74
N ILE A 284 -32.85 6.35 8.54
CA ILE A 284 -31.43 6.29 8.20
C ILE A 284 -31.19 5.59 6.85
N SER A 285 -31.75 4.41 6.63
CA SER A 285 -31.64 3.65 5.36
C SER A 285 -32.17 4.37 4.12
N SER A 286 -32.99 5.41 4.27
CA SER A 286 -33.47 6.23 3.14
C SER A 286 -32.50 7.34 2.74
N TYR A 287 -31.47 7.60 3.55
CA TYR A 287 -30.49 8.68 3.35
C TYR A 287 -29.04 8.17 3.45
N PRO A 288 -28.61 7.22 2.60
CA PRO A 288 -27.25 6.64 2.65
C PRO A 288 -26.12 7.67 2.43
N LYS A 289 -26.42 8.83 1.82
CA LYS A 289 -25.49 9.95 1.66
C LYS A 289 -25.30 10.80 2.93
N LYS A 290 -26.16 10.63 3.93
CA LYS A 290 -26.12 11.33 5.21
C LYS A 290 -25.46 10.47 6.29
N ILE A 291 -25.04 11.12 7.37
CA ILE A 291 -24.29 10.51 8.47
C ILE A 291 -25.22 10.27 9.65
N ASN A 292 -25.35 9.01 10.08
CA ASN A 292 -26.19 8.65 11.22
C ASN A 292 -25.58 9.14 12.54
N LEU A 293 -26.05 10.26 13.07
CA LEU A 293 -25.52 10.89 14.29
C LEU A 293 -25.44 9.91 15.48
N ASN A 294 -26.38 8.99 15.59
CA ASN A 294 -26.52 8.09 16.73
C ASN A 294 -25.96 6.68 16.47
N TYR A 295 -25.12 6.50 15.45
CA TYR A 295 -24.54 5.18 15.15
C TYR A 295 -23.60 4.69 16.27
N VAL A 296 -22.80 5.61 16.81
CA VAL A 296 -21.85 5.35 17.90
C VAL A 296 -22.18 6.27 19.06
N THR A 297 -22.02 5.75 20.28
CA THR A 297 -22.04 6.54 21.51
C THR A 297 -20.69 6.36 22.20
N ASP A 298 -20.03 7.46 22.55
CA ASP A 298 -18.75 7.46 23.24
C ASP A 298 -18.86 8.23 24.57
N GLU A 299 -18.10 7.82 25.58
CA GLU A 299 -18.11 8.41 26.92
C GLU A 299 -17.67 9.88 26.92
N PHE A 300 -16.75 10.24 26.02
CA PHE A 300 -16.21 11.58 25.89
C PHE A 300 -16.82 12.35 24.72
N GLY A 301 -17.78 11.76 24.00
CA GLY A 301 -18.46 12.40 22.88
C GLY A 301 -17.70 12.36 21.55
N ASP A 302 -16.63 11.56 21.43
CA ASP A 302 -15.98 11.31 20.15
C ASP A 302 -16.81 10.32 19.33
N LEU A 303 -17.69 10.82 18.46
CA LEU A 303 -18.64 9.93 17.79
C LEU A 303 -18.02 9.27 16.56
N MET A 304 -17.17 10.00 15.83
CA MET A 304 -16.69 9.61 14.50
C MET A 304 -15.24 9.10 14.54
N HIS A 305 -14.39 9.72 15.35
CA HIS A 305 -12.96 9.43 15.46
C HIS A 305 -12.28 9.31 14.09
N ALA A 306 -12.42 10.33 13.24
CA ALA A 306 -11.72 10.34 11.97
C ALA A 306 -10.21 10.44 12.20
N ASN A 307 -9.47 9.61 11.46
CA ASN A 307 -8.07 9.33 11.77
C ASN A 307 -7.16 9.31 10.54
N GLY A 308 -7.72 9.62 9.37
CA GLY A 308 -7.01 9.51 8.12
C GLY A 308 -7.64 10.30 6.99
N LEU A 309 -6.80 10.99 6.21
CA LEU A 309 -7.21 11.84 5.10
C LEU A 309 -6.37 11.54 3.85
N TYR A 310 -7.02 11.51 2.68
CA TYR A 310 -6.31 11.49 1.40
C TYR A 310 -7.11 12.23 0.33
N TYR A 311 -6.43 13.03 -0.50
CA TYR A 311 -7.04 13.81 -1.57
C TYR A 311 -6.76 13.19 -2.95
N ASP A 312 -7.81 12.85 -3.69
CA ASP A 312 -7.71 12.35 -5.07
C ASP A 312 -7.87 13.51 -6.04
N SER A 313 -6.74 14.06 -6.48
CA SER A 313 -6.69 15.18 -7.43
C SER A 313 -7.28 14.88 -8.81
N VAL A 314 -7.44 13.59 -9.18
CA VAL A 314 -8.02 13.21 -10.47
C VAL A 314 -9.54 13.31 -10.41
N LYS A 315 -10.15 12.94 -9.27
CA LYS A 315 -11.60 12.98 -9.07
C LYS A 315 -12.08 14.25 -8.35
N ASP A 316 -11.17 15.02 -7.76
CA ASP A 316 -11.46 16.17 -6.90
C ASP A 316 -12.36 15.78 -5.71
N VAL A 317 -11.92 14.75 -4.99
CA VAL A 317 -12.61 14.20 -3.81
C VAL A 317 -11.64 13.96 -2.67
N ILE A 318 -12.19 13.95 -1.47
CA ILE A 318 -11.49 13.62 -0.24
C ILE A 318 -11.97 12.25 0.25
N TYR A 319 -11.02 11.36 0.54
CA TYR A 319 -11.27 10.11 1.26
C TYR A 319 -10.98 10.33 2.75
N LEU A 320 -12.01 10.22 3.58
CA LEU A 320 -11.91 10.34 5.03
C LEU A 320 -12.10 8.96 5.67
N SER A 321 -11.10 8.50 6.43
CA SER A 321 -11.20 7.29 7.24
C SER A 321 -11.84 7.61 8.58
N VAL A 322 -13.01 7.02 8.85
CA VAL A 322 -13.82 7.28 10.05
C VAL A 322 -13.83 6.02 10.91
N ASN A 323 -12.98 6.01 11.94
CA ASN A 323 -12.61 4.79 12.65
C ASN A 323 -13.80 4.12 13.33
N PHE A 324 -14.57 4.89 14.12
CA PHE A 324 -15.67 4.34 14.92
C PHE A 324 -16.84 3.91 14.06
N TYR A 325 -16.97 4.47 12.86
CA TYR A 325 -17.93 4.01 11.87
C TYR A 325 -17.41 2.80 11.10
N SER A 326 -16.09 2.55 11.12
CA SER A 326 -15.41 1.57 10.26
C SER A 326 -15.73 1.79 8.78
N GLU A 327 -15.71 3.05 8.37
CA GLU A 327 -16.00 3.46 7.00
C GLU A 327 -14.88 4.32 6.42
N VAL A 328 -14.88 4.37 5.09
CA VAL A 328 -14.29 5.47 4.35
C VAL A 328 -15.43 6.27 3.73
N TRP A 329 -15.46 7.55 4.02
CA TRP A 329 -16.39 8.51 3.43
C TRP A 329 -15.71 9.22 2.25
N VAL A 330 -16.46 9.39 1.16
CA VAL A 330 -16.01 10.15 0.00
C VAL A 330 -16.75 11.47 -0.04
N ILE A 331 -16.01 12.55 0.15
CA ILE A 331 -16.52 13.92 0.27
C ILE A 331 -16.16 14.69 -1.01
N PRO A 332 -17.14 15.38 -1.64
CA PRO A 332 -16.85 16.21 -2.80
C PRO A 332 -16.05 17.45 -2.39
N HIS A 333 -14.99 17.78 -3.15
CA HIS A 333 -14.17 18.96 -2.88
C HIS A 333 -14.46 20.13 -3.85
N SER A 334 -15.11 19.85 -4.98
CA SER A 334 -15.35 20.81 -6.07
C SER A 334 -16.29 21.99 -5.75
N TYR A 335 -17.05 21.91 -4.67
CA TYR A 335 -18.03 22.94 -4.29
C TYR A 335 -17.42 23.96 -3.34
N SER A 336 -17.98 25.18 -3.31
CA SER A 336 -17.59 26.18 -2.32
C SER A 336 -18.05 25.79 -0.90
N THR A 337 -17.45 26.41 0.13
CA THR A 337 -17.88 26.28 1.53
C THR A 337 -19.40 26.42 1.70
N ALA A 338 -20.00 27.44 1.08
CA ALA A 338 -21.43 27.70 1.22
C ALA A 338 -22.27 26.58 0.57
N GLU A 339 -21.87 26.10 -0.61
CA GLU A 339 -22.54 24.99 -1.29
C GLU A 339 -22.38 23.68 -0.52
N ASN A 340 -21.21 23.43 0.07
CA ASN A 340 -20.96 22.23 0.87
C ASN A 340 -21.84 22.14 2.11
N SER A 341 -22.30 23.25 2.70
CA SER A 341 -23.27 23.18 3.81
C SER A 341 -24.69 22.74 3.40
N THR A 342 -24.91 22.40 2.13
CA THR A 342 -26.17 21.93 1.58
C THR A 342 -26.08 20.45 1.18
N GLU A 343 -27.11 19.90 0.55
CA GLU A 343 -27.10 18.55 -0.02
C GLU A 343 -26.00 18.31 -1.08
N LEU A 344 -25.42 19.36 -1.65
CA LEU A 344 -24.26 19.25 -2.55
C LEU A 344 -23.01 18.71 -1.84
N GLY A 345 -22.85 18.98 -0.54
CA GLY A 345 -21.73 18.48 0.27
C GLY A 345 -21.97 17.11 0.89
N ASP A 346 -23.14 16.49 0.65
CA ASP A 346 -23.41 15.14 1.15
C ASP A 346 -22.40 14.11 0.62
N LEU A 347 -22.28 12.98 1.32
CA LEU A 347 -21.38 11.92 0.89
C LEU A 347 -21.77 11.43 -0.51
N ILE A 348 -20.82 11.48 -1.43
CA ILE A 348 -21.04 11.02 -2.81
C ILE A 348 -20.78 9.52 -2.96
N TYR A 349 -20.11 8.91 -1.98
CA TYR A 349 -19.89 7.48 -1.85
C TYR A 349 -19.40 7.15 -0.44
N ARG A 350 -19.59 5.91 0.00
CA ARG A 350 -19.06 5.37 1.27
C ARG A 350 -18.91 3.85 1.19
N PHE A 351 -17.97 3.29 1.92
CA PHE A 351 -17.74 1.84 1.97
C PHE A 351 -17.04 1.43 3.27
N GLY A 352 -17.04 0.13 3.57
CA GLY A 352 -16.42 -0.44 4.77
C GLY A 352 -17.43 -1.08 5.70
N ASN A 353 -18.42 -0.31 6.17
CA ASN A 353 -19.43 -0.77 7.11
C ASN A 353 -20.85 -0.29 6.74
N PRO A 354 -21.56 -1.03 5.88
CA PRO A 354 -22.90 -0.65 5.45
C PRO A 354 -23.95 -0.58 6.57
N GLN A 355 -23.69 -1.23 7.71
CA GLN A 355 -24.58 -1.21 8.87
C GLN A 355 -24.66 0.18 9.52
N ALA A 356 -23.69 1.06 9.27
CA ALA A 356 -23.71 2.45 9.76
C ALA A 356 -24.83 3.30 9.14
N TYR A 357 -25.47 2.81 8.08
CA TYR A 357 -26.64 3.42 7.46
C TYR A 357 -27.78 2.41 7.21
N ASP A 358 -27.90 1.40 8.08
CA ASP A 358 -28.95 0.38 8.03
C ASP A 358 -29.02 -0.42 6.73
N SER A 359 -27.90 -0.55 6.01
CA SER A 359 -27.81 -1.44 4.86
C SER A 359 -27.41 -2.85 5.28
N ALA A 360 -28.00 -3.84 4.61
CA ALA A 360 -27.72 -5.27 4.82
C ALA A 360 -26.49 -5.77 4.02
N ALA A 361 -25.79 -4.88 3.32
CA ALA A 361 -24.57 -5.23 2.60
C ALA A 361 -23.44 -5.66 3.54
N GLU A 362 -22.48 -6.41 3.00
CA GLU A 362 -21.38 -6.98 3.77
C GLU A 362 -20.44 -5.89 4.32
N ARG A 363 -20.10 -6.00 5.60
CA ARG A 363 -19.08 -5.19 6.28
C ARG A 363 -17.71 -5.84 6.07
N ILE A 364 -16.71 -5.04 5.71
CA ILE A 364 -15.34 -5.50 5.44
C ILE A 364 -14.28 -4.83 6.33
N PHE A 365 -14.60 -3.69 6.97
CA PHE A 365 -13.66 -3.00 7.86
C PHE A 365 -14.08 -3.04 9.31
N TYR A 366 -13.07 -3.04 10.17
CA TYR A 366 -13.20 -2.85 11.60
C TYR A 366 -12.07 -1.92 12.06
N ASN A 367 -12.46 -0.73 12.52
CA ASN A 367 -11.57 0.32 13.02
C ASN A 367 -10.47 0.69 12.02
N ASN A 368 -10.82 1.05 10.78
CA ASN A 368 -9.82 1.34 9.73
C ASN A 368 -8.97 2.59 9.99
N HIS A 369 -7.79 2.62 9.36
CA HIS A 369 -6.78 3.68 9.42
C HIS A 369 -6.11 3.89 8.06
N GLN A 370 -5.61 5.13 7.87
CA GLN A 370 -4.74 5.55 6.77
C GLN A 370 -5.27 5.19 5.38
N PRO A 371 -6.25 5.95 4.85
CA PRO A 371 -6.65 5.82 3.46
C PRO A 371 -5.51 6.35 2.58
N THR A 372 -5.11 5.62 1.54
CA THR A 372 -4.14 6.11 0.54
C THR A 372 -4.51 5.62 -0.85
N LEU A 373 -4.03 6.31 -1.88
CA LEU A 373 -3.95 5.75 -3.23
C LEU A 373 -2.54 5.26 -3.52
N VAL A 374 -2.44 4.21 -4.31
CA VAL A 374 -1.17 3.72 -4.83
C VAL A 374 -0.65 4.70 -5.89
N GLU A 375 0.52 5.28 -5.63
CA GLU A 375 1.12 6.27 -6.54
C GLU A 375 2.24 5.68 -7.40
N HIS A 376 3.20 5.00 -6.78
CA HIS A 376 4.48 4.67 -7.41
C HIS A 376 4.53 3.29 -8.11
N ASP A 377 3.59 2.41 -7.81
CA ASP A 377 3.50 1.09 -8.43
C ASP A 377 2.67 1.16 -9.73
N PRO A 378 3.28 0.96 -10.91
CA PRO A 378 2.60 1.12 -12.19
C PRO A 378 1.50 0.08 -12.45
N LEU A 379 1.53 -1.08 -11.81
CA LEU A 379 0.54 -2.15 -12.04
C LEU A 379 -0.79 -1.88 -11.32
N THR A 380 -0.73 -1.13 -10.22
CA THR A 380 -1.89 -0.89 -9.36
C THR A 380 -2.09 0.59 -9.03
N SER A 381 -1.44 1.49 -9.78
CA SER A 381 -1.59 2.94 -9.61
C SER A 381 -3.07 3.36 -9.59
N GLY A 382 -3.43 4.22 -8.64
CA GLY A 382 -4.80 4.68 -8.40
C GLY A 382 -5.71 3.67 -7.69
N ARG A 383 -5.22 2.47 -7.33
CA ARG A 383 -5.95 1.60 -6.39
C ARG A 383 -5.87 2.17 -4.98
N PHE A 384 -6.90 1.89 -4.20
CA PHE A 384 -7.03 2.37 -2.84
C PHE A 384 -6.43 1.35 -1.87
N LEU A 385 -5.70 1.83 -0.86
CA LEU A 385 -5.06 1.00 0.15
C LEU A 385 -5.49 1.48 1.54
N ILE A 386 -5.78 0.53 2.43
CA ILE A 386 -6.23 0.84 3.79
C ILE A 386 -5.84 -0.25 4.78
N PHE A 387 -5.57 0.15 6.02
CA PHE A 387 -5.32 -0.75 7.14
C PHE A 387 -6.61 -0.90 7.97
N SER A 388 -6.99 -2.13 8.29
CA SER A 388 -8.12 -2.45 9.17
C SER A 388 -7.57 -3.17 10.40
N ASN A 389 -7.67 -2.54 11.58
CA ASN A 389 -7.10 -3.05 12.83
C ASN A 389 -7.76 -4.33 13.34
N GLY A 390 -8.97 -4.63 12.84
CA GLY A 390 -9.69 -5.84 13.18
C GLY A 390 -10.62 -5.64 14.37
N TYR A 391 -11.22 -6.74 14.81
CA TYR A 391 -12.25 -6.76 15.84
C TYR A 391 -11.85 -7.75 16.96
N ASP A 392 -12.81 -8.51 17.48
CA ASP A 392 -12.64 -9.45 18.59
C ASP A 392 -11.69 -10.61 18.27
N ASP A 393 -11.46 -10.90 17.00
CA ASP A 393 -10.50 -11.92 16.54
C ASP A 393 -9.05 -11.50 16.73
N LYS A 394 -8.81 -10.22 17.05
CA LYS A 394 -7.49 -9.62 17.24
C LYS A 394 -6.56 -9.88 16.06
N GLN A 395 -7.07 -9.61 14.86
CA GLN A 395 -6.33 -9.84 13.62
C GLN A 395 -6.46 -8.62 12.70
N SER A 396 -5.33 -7.97 12.41
CA SER A 396 -5.33 -6.86 11.45
C SER A 396 -5.31 -7.37 10.01
N ASN A 397 -5.85 -6.56 9.11
CA ASN A 397 -5.89 -6.82 7.66
C ASN A 397 -5.47 -5.57 6.90
N VAL A 398 -4.74 -5.75 5.80
CA VAL A 398 -4.46 -4.69 4.83
C VAL A 398 -5.19 -5.02 3.55
N TYR A 399 -5.96 -4.05 3.04
CA TYR A 399 -6.75 -4.23 1.82
C TYR A 399 -6.24 -3.30 0.72
N GLU A 400 -6.05 -3.86 -0.47
CA GLU A 400 -5.98 -3.11 -1.71
C GLU A 400 -7.32 -3.27 -2.45
N LEU A 401 -7.91 -2.15 -2.84
CA LEU A 401 -9.23 -2.08 -3.43
C LEU A 401 -9.20 -1.35 -4.77
N ARG A 402 -9.99 -1.84 -5.71
CA ARG A 402 -10.38 -1.07 -6.89
C ARG A 402 -11.70 -0.36 -6.61
N LEU A 403 -11.64 0.96 -6.48
CA LEU A 403 -12.83 1.81 -6.35
C LEU A 403 -13.54 1.95 -7.72
N PRO A 404 -14.86 2.26 -7.72
CA PRO A 404 -15.57 2.68 -8.92
C PRO A 404 -14.88 3.88 -9.58
N THR A 405 -14.83 3.89 -10.92
CA THR A 405 -14.27 5.03 -11.67
C THR A 405 -15.13 6.29 -11.54
N ILE A 406 -16.44 6.10 -11.41
CA ILE A 406 -17.44 7.16 -11.23
C ILE A 406 -18.29 6.77 -10.02
N PHE A 407 -18.47 7.70 -9.09
CA PHE A 407 -19.41 7.55 -7.99
C PHE A 407 -20.82 7.86 -8.49
N ASN A 408 -21.73 6.89 -8.37
CA ASN A 408 -23.09 7.04 -8.88
C ASN A 408 -23.87 8.04 -8.02
N GLU A 409 -24.61 8.95 -8.65
CA GLU A 409 -25.47 9.90 -7.93
C GLU A 409 -26.59 9.19 -7.18
N ASP A 410 -27.07 8.05 -7.67
CA ASP A 410 -28.04 7.20 -6.99
C ASP A 410 -27.32 6.21 -6.07
N PRO A 411 -27.46 6.36 -4.74
CA PRO A 411 -26.77 5.50 -3.78
C PRO A 411 -27.29 4.05 -3.78
N SER A 412 -28.47 3.78 -4.34
CA SER A 412 -28.95 2.40 -4.53
C SER A 412 -28.13 1.62 -5.56
N LEU A 413 -27.32 2.32 -6.37
CA LEU A 413 -26.41 1.76 -7.36
C LEU A 413 -24.95 1.73 -6.89
N TRP A 414 -24.68 2.11 -5.63
CA TRP A 414 -23.34 1.97 -5.06
C TRP A 414 -22.97 0.49 -4.94
N ILE A 415 -21.87 0.12 -5.58
CA ILE A 415 -21.29 -1.21 -5.53
C ILE A 415 -20.13 -1.20 -4.54
N LEU A 416 -19.93 -2.26 -3.76
CA LEU A 416 -18.75 -2.36 -2.90
C LEU A 416 -17.46 -2.35 -3.74
N PRO A 417 -16.35 -1.79 -3.22
CA PRO A 417 -15.06 -1.89 -3.88
C PRO A 417 -14.64 -3.35 -4.10
N GLU A 418 -13.98 -3.62 -5.22
CA GLU A 418 -13.40 -4.92 -5.50
C GLU A 418 -12.09 -5.07 -4.71
N ILE A 419 -12.00 -6.07 -3.83
CA ILE A 419 -10.74 -6.43 -3.16
C ILE A 419 -9.81 -7.06 -4.19
N THR A 420 -8.74 -6.37 -4.56
CA THR A 420 -7.76 -6.85 -5.54
C THR A 420 -6.55 -7.52 -4.90
N TRP A 421 -6.28 -7.21 -3.62
CA TRP A 421 -5.29 -7.88 -2.80
C TRP A 421 -5.62 -7.69 -1.33
N THR A 422 -5.25 -8.67 -0.51
CA THR A 422 -5.38 -8.61 0.95
C THR A 422 -4.19 -9.28 1.59
N PHE A 423 -3.79 -8.79 2.75
CA PHE A 423 -2.80 -9.45 3.60
C PHE A 423 -3.23 -9.45 5.06
N THR A 424 -2.99 -10.59 5.69
CA THR A 424 -3.14 -10.81 7.12
C THR A 424 -2.14 -11.88 7.54
N HIS A 425 -1.74 -11.87 8.81
CA HIS A 425 -0.76 -12.79 9.35
C HIS A 425 -1.04 -13.03 10.84
N PRO A 426 -0.92 -14.27 11.37
CA PRO A 426 -1.24 -14.56 12.78
C PRO A 426 -0.55 -13.66 13.81
N ASP A 427 0.62 -13.12 13.47
CA ASP A 427 1.40 -12.21 14.32
C ASP A 427 1.15 -10.72 14.03
N LEU A 428 0.28 -10.37 13.07
CA LEU A 428 -0.02 -8.97 12.71
C LEU A 428 -1.30 -8.52 13.41
N TYR A 429 -1.15 -7.82 14.53
CA TYR A 429 -2.30 -7.22 15.22
C TYR A 429 -1.92 -6.02 16.06
N PHE A 430 -2.58 -4.91 15.77
CA PHE A 430 -2.64 -3.80 16.71
C PHE A 430 -3.99 -3.10 16.60
N GLY A 431 -4.68 -2.94 17.73
CA GLY A 431 -6.07 -2.47 17.77
C GLY A 431 -6.25 -0.97 17.52
N VAL A 432 -5.17 -0.20 17.44
CA VAL A 432 -5.18 1.25 17.22
C VAL A 432 -4.06 1.66 16.27
N ILE A 433 -4.12 2.90 15.74
CA ILE A 433 -3.13 3.48 14.82
C ILE A 433 -2.78 2.52 13.66
N SER A 434 -1.53 2.50 13.18
CA SER A 434 -1.06 1.61 12.10
C SER A 434 -1.43 2.10 10.71
N GLY A 435 -0.88 1.43 9.70
CA GLY A 435 -0.84 1.98 8.36
C GLY A 435 -0.29 1.05 7.29
N ALA A 436 -0.56 1.36 6.04
CA ALA A 436 0.00 0.65 4.90
C ALA A 436 0.34 1.60 3.75
N TYR A 437 1.42 1.31 3.04
CA TYR A 437 1.90 2.09 1.90
C TYR A 437 2.47 1.17 0.81
N ARG A 438 2.06 1.37 -0.44
CA ARG A 438 2.52 0.55 -1.58
C ARG A 438 3.87 1.06 -2.10
N LEU A 439 4.86 0.18 -2.13
CA LEU A 439 6.22 0.45 -2.60
C LEU A 439 6.34 0.36 -4.14
N PRO A 440 7.34 1.03 -4.75
CA PRO A 440 7.52 1.03 -6.21
C PRO A 440 7.73 -0.36 -6.82
N ASN A 441 8.40 -1.28 -6.12
CA ASN A 441 8.57 -2.66 -6.59
C ASN A 441 7.27 -3.51 -6.52
N GLY A 442 6.18 -2.96 -5.97
CA GLY A 442 4.89 -3.62 -5.82
C GLY A 442 4.67 -4.30 -4.47
N ASN A 443 5.67 -4.30 -3.58
CA ASN A 443 5.51 -4.77 -2.20
C ASN A 443 4.73 -3.76 -1.37
N THR A 444 4.17 -4.19 -0.25
CA THR A 444 3.46 -3.30 0.68
C THR A 444 4.27 -3.15 1.96
N LEU A 445 4.62 -1.91 2.30
CA LEU A 445 5.10 -1.54 3.62
C LEU A 445 3.90 -1.44 4.56
N ILE A 446 3.96 -2.13 5.70
CA ILE A 446 2.93 -2.12 6.73
C ILE A 446 3.57 -1.62 8.02
N CYS A 447 2.98 -0.58 8.60
CA CYS A 447 3.31 -0.11 9.93
C CYS A 447 2.38 -0.81 10.92
N GLU A 448 2.92 -1.65 11.79
CA GLU A 448 2.20 -2.20 12.95
C GLU A 448 2.58 -1.38 14.17
N GLY A 449 1.62 -0.58 14.67
CA GLY A 449 1.93 0.57 15.50
C GLY A 449 2.60 0.29 16.85
N ASP A 450 2.54 -0.91 17.42
CA ASP A 450 3.24 -1.28 18.66
C ASP A 450 4.44 -2.21 18.46
N TYR A 451 4.70 -2.63 17.21
CA TYR A 451 5.77 -3.54 16.86
C TYR A 451 6.86 -2.86 16.04
N GLY A 452 6.48 -2.22 14.92
CA GLY A 452 7.43 -1.74 13.92
C GLY A 452 6.88 -1.87 12.50
N TYR A 453 7.68 -2.41 11.58
CA TYR A 453 7.37 -2.39 10.15
C TYR A 453 7.59 -3.74 9.47
N TRP A 454 6.74 -4.01 8.50
CA TRP A 454 6.79 -5.19 7.67
C TRP A 454 6.85 -4.78 6.21
N GLU A 455 7.59 -5.51 5.40
CA GLU A 455 7.46 -5.45 3.95
C GLU A 455 6.98 -6.79 3.44
N VAL A 456 5.89 -6.74 2.68
CA VAL A 456 5.19 -7.93 2.20
C VAL A 456 5.15 -7.90 0.68
N SER A 457 5.59 -8.99 0.06
CA SER A 457 5.52 -9.13 -1.39
C SER A 457 4.07 -9.24 -1.89
N ARG A 458 3.85 -9.05 -3.19
CA ARG A 458 2.53 -9.27 -3.80
C ARG A 458 1.97 -10.67 -3.57
N THR A 459 2.84 -11.67 -3.45
CA THR A 459 2.46 -13.06 -3.20
C THR A 459 2.17 -13.34 -1.74
N GLY A 460 2.37 -12.37 -0.84
CA GLY A 460 2.12 -12.49 0.60
C GLY A 460 3.33 -12.96 1.41
N ASP A 461 4.53 -13.00 0.82
CA ASP A 461 5.74 -13.34 1.56
C ASP A 461 6.19 -12.13 2.40
N VAL A 462 6.46 -12.32 3.68
CA VAL A 462 7.16 -11.31 4.49
C VAL A 462 8.63 -11.33 4.09
N VAL A 463 9.10 -10.27 3.43
CA VAL A 463 10.45 -10.17 2.86
C VAL A 463 11.37 -9.26 3.66
N TRP A 464 10.79 -8.39 4.49
CA TRP A 464 11.53 -7.60 5.46
C TRP A 464 10.69 -7.37 6.70
N LYS A 465 11.33 -7.36 7.87
CA LYS A 465 10.65 -7.13 9.15
C LYS A 465 11.59 -6.40 10.11
N PHE A 466 11.13 -5.24 10.58
CA PHE A 466 11.84 -4.37 11.51
C PHE A 466 11.07 -4.29 12.82
N ASN A 467 11.75 -4.63 13.91
CA ASN A 467 11.28 -4.51 15.28
C ASN A 467 11.76 -3.18 15.88
N GLY A 468 10.82 -2.32 16.25
CA GLY A 468 11.13 -1.00 16.81
C GLY A 468 11.44 -0.99 18.31
N GLY A 469 11.67 -2.16 18.92
CA GLY A 469 12.17 -2.28 20.28
C GLY A 469 11.19 -1.79 21.35
N GLY A 470 9.88 -1.95 21.12
CA GLY A 470 8.82 -1.48 22.02
C GLY A 470 8.43 -0.01 21.85
N SER A 471 8.95 0.67 20.82
CA SER A 471 8.48 1.99 20.43
C SER A 471 7.13 1.88 19.71
N TYR A 472 6.26 2.88 19.92
CA TYR A 472 5.01 2.98 19.16
C TYR A 472 5.21 3.87 17.93
N PHE A 473 4.73 3.43 16.78
CA PHE A 473 4.81 4.12 15.50
C PHE A 473 3.44 4.57 15.03
N TRP A 474 3.37 5.80 14.53
CA TRP A 474 2.15 6.33 13.94
C TRP A 474 1.87 5.65 12.60
N ARG A 475 2.74 5.95 11.63
CA ARG A 475 2.75 5.47 10.25
C ARG A 475 4.19 5.51 9.72
N GLY A 476 4.40 4.95 8.55
CA GLY A 476 5.67 5.11 7.83
C GLY A 476 5.49 5.18 6.32
N TYR A 477 6.45 5.83 5.69
CA TYR A 477 6.44 6.17 4.27
C TYR A 477 7.78 5.86 3.63
N VAL A 478 7.78 5.74 2.31
CA VAL A 478 9.00 5.78 1.50
C VAL A 478 8.91 6.96 0.54
N TYR A 479 10.07 7.51 0.18
CA TYR A 479 10.17 8.64 -0.73
C TYR A 479 11.12 8.22 -1.87
N PRO A 480 10.56 7.82 -3.04
CA PRO A 480 11.33 7.28 -4.18
C PRO A 480 12.20 8.29 -4.93
#